data_AF-N1R1J6-F1
#
_entry.id   AF-N1R1J6-F1
#
_cell.length_a   1.000
_cell.length_b   1.000
_cell.length_c   1.000
_cell.angle_alpha   90.00
_cell.angle_beta   90.00
_cell.angle_gamma   90.00
#
_symmetry.space_group_name_H-M   'P 1'
#
loop_
_entity.id
_entity.type
_entity.pdbx_description
1 polymer ?
#
loop_
_entity_poly.entity_id
_entity_poly.type
_entity_poly.pdbx_seq_one_letter_code
_entity_poly.pdbx_strand_id
1 'polypeptide(L)'
;MLSEGAIKALLHNFMPLLVSSVSPDSRDFAGFHDVDNLFKEGLRLKQALHDQLFQKIPFVRKIQENSEGLLRYDTPDIIKKDKFAWLRDDEFARQALAGINPVNIQRLQVFPPVSRLDPAVYGPPGAALTEEHIIGNLDGMSVQQALEENKLYMLDYHDIFMPFLDRINSLDGRKAYGTRTLFFLTAGGTLKPIAIELCLPPMTDDCKRAKRVFTPPADATSIWLWQLAKAHVCSNDAGVHQLINHWLRTHACMEPFIIAAHRQMSAMHPIFKLLKPHMRYTLKINALARQILINGDGVIESGFTPGRYCMEMSSFAYDNLWRLDQEGLPADLIRRGMAVEDASQPHGLRLLIEDYPYATPGRPPRRPHQKDASQPHGLRLLIEDYPYATDGLLLWSAIARWCEAYVAAYYPSDEAVQDDYELQSWYTEAVQVGHPDKCDAPWWPRLTTAGDLASLLTTLVPRGAAQRGVDGGPGGAGCCARVAAEVRRAEEMTERRNADPARRNRCGAGVLPYELMAPSSGPGITCRGVPNSVTI
;
A
#
# COMPACT_ATOMS: atom_id res chain seq x y z
N MET A 1 20.82 9.14 -7.33
CA MET A 1 19.56 9.43 -8.05
C MET A 1 19.92 9.97 -9.42
N LEU A 2 19.21 9.56 -10.46
CA LEU A 2 19.38 10.10 -11.82
C LEU A 2 19.00 11.58 -11.87
N SER A 3 19.60 12.36 -12.77
CA SER A 3 19.19 13.75 -13.00
C SER A 3 17.85 13.80 -13.74
N GLU A 4 17.17 14.94 -13.65
CA GLU A 4 15.85 15.18 -14.26
C GLU A 4 15.87 14.99 -15.79
N GLY A 5 16.89 15.54 -16.44
CA GLY A 5 17.13 15.31 -17.87
C GLY A 5 17.40 13.85 -18.21
N ALA A 6 18.04 13.08 -17.31
CA ALA A 6 18.35 11.68 -17.53
C ALA A 6 17.11 10.77 -17.38
N ILE A 7 16.22 11.01 -16.41
CA ILE A 7 14.96 10.25 -16.27
C ILE A 7 14.03 10.56 -17.45
N LYS A 8 13.92 11.84 -17.82
CA LYS A 8 13.12 12.27 -18.96
C LYS A 8 13.65 11.70 -20.28
N ALA A 9 14.96 11.73 -20.50
CA ALA A 9 15.59 11.14 -21.67
C ALA A 9 15.47 9.61 -21.70
N LEU A 10 15.54 8.94 -20.55
CA LEU A 10 15.26 7.51 -20.44
C LEU A 10 13.80 7.26 -20.85
N LEU A 11 12.80 7.82 -20.19
CA LEU A 11 11.42 7.43 -20.44
C LEU A 11 10.88 7.87 -21.82
N HIS A 12 11.25 9.06 -22.31
CA HIS A 12 10.82 9.51 -23.65
C HIS A 12 11.56 8.88 -24.82
N ASN A 13 12.84 8.49 -24.65
CA ASN A 13 13.60 7.89 -25.75
C ASN A 13 13.70 6.36 -25.58
N PHE A 14 14.11 5.87 -24.40
CA PHE A 14 14.36 4.45 -24.16
C PHE A 14 13.12 3.57 -24.34
N MET A 15 11.96 3.94 -23.77
CA MET A 15 10.77 3.07 -23.83
C MET A 15 10.23 2.92 -25.26
N PRO A 16 10.03 4.01 -26.03
CA PRO A 16 9.67 3.90 -27.45
C PRO A 16 10.73 3.17 -28.28
N LEU A 17 12.03 3.41 -28.01
CA LEU A 17 13.12 2.69 -28.68
C LEU A 17 13.08 1.19 -28.33
N LEU A 18 12.89 0.80 -27.07
CA LEU A 18 12.80 -0.60 -26.66
C LEU A 18 11.61 -1.29 -27.32
N VAL A 19 10.43 -0.64 -27.32
CA VAL A 19 9.23 -1.11 -28.04
C VAL A 19 9.48 -1.25 -29.54
N SER A 20 10.21 -0.32 -30.17
CA SER A 20 10.56 -0.41 -31.60
C SER A 20 11.64 -1.46 -31.92
N SER A 21 12.46 -1.81 -30.93
CA SER A 21 13.54 -2.79 -31.04
C SER A 21 13.03 -4.22 -30.99
N VAL A 22 11.94 -4.41 -30.25
CA VAL A 22 11.09 -5.59 -30.28
C VAL A 22 10.42 -5.59 -31.67
N SER A 23 10.84 -6.52 -32.52
CA SER A 23 10.45 -6.56 -33.95
C SER A 23 8.92 -6.60 -34.11
N PRO A 24 8.34 -6.17 -35.25
CA PRO A 24 6.97 -6.57 -35.64
C PRO A 24 6.78 -8.09 -35.67
N ASP A 25 7.87 -8.86 -35.73
CA ASP A 25 7.92 -10.32 -35.59
C ASP A 25 8.07 -10.79 -34.13
N SER A 26 8.00 -9.91 -33.13
CA SER A 26 8.05 -10.30 -31.73
C SER A 26 6.81 -11.12 -31.42
N ARG A 27 7.02 -12.43 -31.37
CA ARG A 27 5.99 -13.36 -30.91
C ARG A 27 5.67 -13.01 -29.45
N ASP A 28 4.39 -13.07 -29.10
CA ASP A 28 3.98 -13.14 -27.70
C ASP A 28 4.82 -14.20 -26.97
N PHE A 29 5.07 -14.00 -25.67
CA PHE A 29 5.74 -15.01 -24.86
C PHE A 29 5.00 -16.36 -25.00
N ALA A 30 5.69 -17.36 -25.53
CA ALA A 30 5.11 -18.67 -25.79
C ALA A 30 5.01 -19.53 -24.51
N GLY A 31 5.78 -19.18 -23.49
CA GLY A 31 5.69 -19.79 -22.17
C GLY A 31 6.50 -19.04 -21.10
N PHE A 32 6.39 -19.51 -19.85
CA PHE A 32 7.09 -18.88 -18.71
C PHE A 32 8.62 -18.86 -18.86
N HIS A 33 9.20 -19.77 -19.65
CA HIS A 33 10.64 -19.76 -19.91
C HIS A 33 11.11 -18.48 -20.63
N ASP A 34 10.28 -17.90 -21.51
CA ASP A 34 10.65 -16.68 -22.23
C ASP A 34 10.71 -15.47 -21.27
N VAL A 35 9.85 -15.46 -20.25
CA VAL A 35 9.88 -14.47 -19.16
C VAL A 35 11.13 -14.68 -18.29
N ASP A 36 11.45 -15.93 -17.95
CA ASP A 36 12.66 -16.30 -17.23
C ASP A 36 13.95 -15.83 -17.94
N ASN A 37 13.94 -15.83 -19.27
CA ASN A 37 15.09 -15.45 -20.08
C ASN A 37 15.41 -13.96 -19.96
N LEU A 38 14.45 -13.10 -19.59
CA LEU A 38 14.69 -11.69 -19.29
C LEU A 38 15.74 -11.48 -18.17
N PHE A 39 15.79 -12.41 -17.22
CA PHE A 39 16.67 -12.34 -16.05
C PHE A 39 17.94 -13.19 -16.20
N LYS A 40 17.88 -14.26 -17.00
CA LYS A 40 19.00 -15.20 -17.17
C LYS A 40 19.89 -14.85 -18.36
N GLU A 41 19.28 -14.73 -19.54
CA GLU A 41 19.97 -14.61 -20.82
C GLU A 41 19.98 -13.17 -21.33
N GLY A 42 18.96 -12.39 -20.98
CA GLY A 42 18.77 -11.01 -21.39
C GLY A 42 18.09 -10.86 -22.76
N LEU A 43 17.62 -9.66 -23.05
CA LEU A 43 17.01 -9.28 -24.33
C LEU A 43 18.10 -8.85 -25.32
N ARG A 44 18.12 -9.47 -26.52
CA ARG A 44 18.94 -8.99 -27.63
C ARG A 44 18.34 -7.72 -28.21
N LEU A 45 19.06 -6.61 -28.08
CA LEU A 45 18.70 -5.38 -28.77
C LEU A 45 19.18 -5.41 -30.24
N LYS A 46 18.42 -4.80 -31.14
CA LYS A 46 18.92 -4.50 -32.50
C LYS A 46 20.15 -3.58 -32.39
N GLN A 47 21.17 -3.83 -33.22
CA GLN A 47 22.46 -3.11 -33.21
C GLN A 47 22.30 -1.57 -33.24
N ALA A 48 21.35 -1.05 -34.02
CA ALA A 48 21.08 0.39 -34.11
C ALA A 48 20.56 1.01 -32.80
N LEU A 49 19.90 0.23 -31.95
CA LEU A 49 19.45 0.66 -30.62
C LEU A 49 20.59 0.69 -29.63
N HIS A 50 21.46 -0.32 -29.70
CA HIS A 50 22.67 -0.43 -28.89
C HIS A 50 23.55 0.82 -29.06
N ASP A 51 23.79 1.24 -30.31
CA ASP A 51 24.57 2.46 -30.61
C ASP A 51 23.92 3.74 -30.05
N GLN A 52 22.60 3.90 -30.16
CA GLN A 52 21.91 5.11 -29.68
C GLN A 52 21.78 5.19 -28.15
N LEU A 53 21.56 4.05 -27.48
CA LEU A 53 21.40 3.98 -26.03
C LEU A 53 22.70 4.19 -25.28
N PHE A 54 23.75 3.48 -25.69
CA PHE A 54 24.99 3.44 -24.94
C PHE A 54 25.93 4.60 -25.29
N GLN A 55 25.83 5.21 -26.48
CA GLN A 55 26.62 6.41 -26.81
C GLN A 55 25.99 7.73 -26.34
N LYS A 56 24.65 7.82 -26.20
CA LYS A 56 23.96 9.08 -25.83
C LYS A 56 23.45 9.15 -24.39
N ILE A 57 23.33 8.02 -23.68
CA ILE A 57 22.81 7.98 -22.30
C ILE A 57 23.89 7.41 -21.37
N PRO A 58 24.72 8.26 -20.73
CA PRO A 58 25.92 7.82 -19.99
C PRO A 58 25.68 7.01 -18.70
N PHE A 59 24.44 6.69 -18.34
CA PHE A 59 24.10 6.12 -17.02
C PHE A 59 23.35 4.78 -17.05
N VAL A 60 23.27 4.09 -18.20
CA VAL A 60 22.72 2.72 -18.33
C VAL A 60 23.68 1.66 -17.75
N ARG A 61 24.33 1.94 -16.61
CA ARG A 61 25.27 1.03 -15.93
C ARG A 61 24.62 -0.06 -15.10
N LYS A 62 23.29 -0.03 -14.90
CA LYS A 62 22.54 -1.07 -14.19
C LYS A 62 22.00 -2.18 -15.08
N ILE A 63 22.18 -2.06 -16.39
CA ILE A 63 21.96 -3.15 -17.31
C ILE A 63 23.36 -3.69 -17.62
N GLN A 64 23.64 -4.93 -17.20
CA GLN A 64 24.93 -5.54 -17.50
C GLN A 64 24.97 -5.86 -18.99
N GLU A 65 25.69 -5.01 -19.74
CA GLU A 65 26.15 -5.33 -21.07
C GLU A 65 27.20 -6.45 -20.95
N ASN A 66 26.81 -7.67 -21.31
CA ASN A 66 27.81 -8.64 -21.75
C ASN A 66 28.32 -8.19 -23.11
N SER A 67 29.52 -8.63 -23.49
CA SER A 67 30.23 -8.31 -24.75
C SER A 67 29.46 -8.56 -26.07
N GLU A 68 28.20 -8.97 -26.00
CA GLU A 68 27.28 -9.26 -27.12
C GLU A 68 26.07 -8.29 -27.23
N GLY A 69 25.95 -7.25 -26.39
CA GLY A 69 24.88 -6.25 -26.50
C GLY A 69 23.49 -6.67 -25.93
N LEU A 70 23.49 -7.57 -24.94
CA LEU A 70 22.29 -8.08 -24.26
C LEU A 70 21.85 -7.18 -23.09
N LEU A 71 20.55 -6.87 -22.98
CA LEU A 71 19.97 -6.23 -21.79
C LEU A 71 19.47 -7.30 -20.79
N ARG A 72 20.15 -7.45 -19.65
CA ARG A 72 19.73 -8.39 -18.59
C ARG A 72 19.18 -7.67 -17.36
N TYR A 73 18.00 -8.10 -16.89
CA TYR A 73 17.40 -7.62 -15.64
C TYR A 73 17.91 -8.40 -14.43
N ASP A 74 17.92 -7.77 -13.26
CA ASP A 74 18.16 -8.48 -12.00
C ASP A 74 17.01 -9.46 -11.71
N THR A 75 17.34 -10.64 -11.20
CA THR A 75 16.34 -11.64 -10.81
C THR A 75 15.47 -11.13 -9.66
N PRO A 76 14.13 -11.06 -9.81
CA PRO A 76 13.23 -10.65 -8.74
C PRO A 76 13.32 -11.55 -7.51
N ASP A 77 13.23 -10.96 -6.31
CA ASP A 77 13.40 -11.67 -5.05
C ASP A 77 12.40 -12.81 -4.83
N ILE A 78 11.17 -12.69 -5.36
CA ILE A 78 10.13 -13.73 -5.26
C ILE A 78 10.48 -15.01 -6.03
N ILE A 79 11.28 -14.92 -7.10
CA ILE A 79 11.70 -16.10 -7.90
C ILE A 79 13.15 -16.51 -7.66
N LYS A 80 13.83 -15.84 -6.71
CA LYS A 80 15.26 -15.99 -6.48
C LYS A 80 15.65 -17.35 -5.89
N LYS A 81 14.83 -17.90 -4.99
CA LYS A 81 15.06 -19.23 -4.41
C LYS A 81 14.16 -20.31 -5.04
N ASP A 82 12.91 -19.98 -5.34
CA ASP A 82 11.96 -20.87 -6.02
C ASP A 82 11.26 -20.13 -7.17
N LYS A 83 11.51 -20.59 -8.40
CA LYS A 83 10.99 -19.98 -9.64
C LYS A 83 9.47 -20.08 -9.77
N PHE A 84 8.84 -21.01 -9.06
CA PHE A 84 7.41 -21.26 -9.14
C PHE A 84 6.66 -20.81 -7.89
N ALA A 85 7.33 -20.16 -6.92
CA ALA A 85 6.70 -19.69 -5.68
C ALA A 85 5.45 -18.85 -5.94
N TRP A 86 5.52 -17.96 -6.95
CA TRP A 86 4.43 -17.06 -7.33
C TRP A 86 3.16 -17.75 -7.86
N LEU A 87 3.25 -19.01 -8.33
CA LEU A 87 2.09 -19.78 -8.82
C LEU A 87 1.27 -20.40 -7.69
N ARG A 88 1.83 -20.49 -6.49
CA ARG A 88 1.22 -21.21 -5.37
C ARG A 88 0.10 -20.39 -4.72
N ASP A 89 -0.89 -21.09 -4.20
CA ASP A 89 -2.04 -20.46 -3.53
C ASP A 89 -1.69 -19.85 -2.18
N ASP A 90 -0.75 -20.46 -1.46
CA ASP A 90 -0.23 -19.93 -0.19
C ASP A 90 0.48 -18.58 -0.41
N GLU A 91 1.31 -18.46 -1.43
CA GLU A 91 1.98 -17.20 -1.76
C GLU A 91 1.02 -16.14 -2.30
N PHE A 92 0.05 -16.52 -3.14
CA PHE A 92 -1.01 -15.61 -3.60
C PHE A 92 -1.80 -15.01 -2.42
N ALA A 93 -2.18 -15.82 -1.44
CA ALA A 93 -2.88 -15.34 -0.26
C ALA A 93 -1.97 -14.57 0.72
N ARG A 94 -0.71 -15.00 0.90
CA ARG A 94 0.26 -14.30 1.75
C ARG A 94 0.53 -12.87 1.26
N GLN A 95 0.58 -12.65 -0.05
CA GLN A 95 0.79 -11.32 -0.62
C GLN A 95 -0.32 -10.31 -0.26
N ALA A 96 -1.54 -10.76 0.04
CA ALA A 96 -2.59 -9.89 0.55
C ALA A 96 -2.28 -9.29 1.95
N LEU A 97 -1.36 -9.92 2.71
CA LEU A 97 -0.91 -9.47 4.03
C LEU A 97 0.51 -8.89 4.04
N ALA A 98 1.34 -9.31 3.09
CA ALA A 98 2.79 -9.08 3.14
C ALA A 98 3.44 -8.90 1.76
N GLY A 99 2.63 -8.65 0.73
CA GLY A 99 3.09 -8.32 -0.62
C GLY A 99 3.26 -6.82 -0.82
N ILE A 100 3.24 -6.39 -2.09
CA ILE A 100 3.38 -4.99 -2.47
C ILE A 100 2.15 -4.14 -2.11
N ASN A 101 0.98 -4.77 -2.00
CA ASN A 101 -0.30 -4.09 -1.76
C ASN A 101 -1.06 -4.68 -0.56
N PRO A 102 -0.47 -4.67 0.64
CA PRO A 102 -0.99 -5.40 1.78
C PRO A 102 -2.12 -4.64 2.51
N VAL A 103 -2.82 -3.71 1.85
CA VAL A 103 -3.73 -2.75 2.50
C VAL A 103 -5.19 -2.87 2.06
N ASN A 104 -5.52 -3.79 1.16
CA ASN A 104 -6.87 -3.93 0.61
C ASN A 104 -7.68 -5.07 1.22
N ILE A 105 -7.03 -6.06 1.84
CA ILE A 105 -7.76 -7.18 2.44
C ILE A 105 -8.62 -6.70 3.60
N GLN A 106 -9.84 -7.21 3.68
CA GLN A 106 -10.81 -6.89 4.71
C GLN A 106 -11.47 -8.14 5.26
N ARG A 107 -11.95 -8.10 6.50
CA ARG A 107 -12.78 -9.16 7.06
C ARG A 107 -14.14 -9.18 6.37
N LEU A 108 -14.59 -10.36 5.97
CA LEU A 108 -15.91 -10.54 5.40
C LEU A 108 -16.97 -10.37 6.49
N GLN A 109 -17.89 -9.42 6.30
CA GLN A 109 -18.95 -9.10 7.27
C GLN A 109 -20.21 -9.93 7.05
N VAL A 110 -20.58 -10.13 5.78
CA VAL A 110 -21.79 -10.82 5.36
C VAL A 110 -21.46 -11.75 4.20
N PHE A 111 -22.15 -12.88 4.14
CA PHE A 111 -22.04 -13.82 3.03
C PHE A 111 -23.44 -14.10 2.43
N PRO A 112 -23.60 -14.07 1.10
CA PRO A 112 -22.60 -13.67 0.10
C PRO A 112 -22.24 -12.17 0.18
N PRO A 113 -21.07 -11.74 -0.33
CA PRO A 113 -20.71 -10.33 -0.42
C PRO A 113 -21.73 -9.53 -1.22
N VAL A 114 -21.91 -8.26 -0.86
CA VAL A 114 -22.86 -7.34 -1.47
C VAL A 114 -22.12 -6.11 -2.00
N SER A 115 -22.37 -5.75 -3.27
CA SER A 115 -21.87 -4.53 -3.90
C SER A 115 -22.52 -3.29 -3.27
N ARG A 116 -21.75 -2.21 -3.17
CA ARG A 116 -22.21 -0.88 -2.72
C ARG A 116 -22.61 0.03 -3.88
N LEU A 117 -22.42 -0.40 -5.11
CA LEU A 117 -22.79 0.35 -6.30
C LEU A 117 -24.30 0.44 -6.45
N ASP A 118 -24.78 1.51 -7.11
CA ASP A 118 -26.20 1.74 -7.34
C ASP A 118 -26.82 0.58 -8.15
N PRO A 119 -27.74 -0.20 -7.57
CA PRO A 119 -28.37 -1.31 -8.27
C PRO A 119 -29.18 -0.89 -9.49
N ALA A 120 -29.65 0.36 -9.56
CA ALA A 120 -30.37 0.87 -10.73
C ALA A 120 -29.45 1.02 -11.96
N VAL A 121 -28.16 1.20 -11.74
CA VAL A 121 -27.15 1.35 -12.79
C VAL A 121 -26.45 0.02 -13.08
N TYR A 122 -26.09 -0.71 -12.02
CA TYR A 122 -25.20 -1.88 -12.12
C TYR A 122 -25.90 -3.22 -11.86
N GLY A 123 -27.23 -3.25 -11.72
CA GLY A 123 -27.99 -4.48 -11.52
C GLY A 123 -27.94 -5.02 -10.09
N PRO A 124 -28.38 -6.28 -9.87
CA PRO A 124 -28.53 -6.83 -8.51
C PRO A 124 -27.20 -6.87 -7.74
N PRO A 125 -27.19 -6.40 -6.48
CA PRO A 125 -25.96 -6.17 -5.73
C PRO A 125 -25.31 -7.44 -5.16
N GLY A 126 -26.04 -8.57 -5.10
CA GLY A 126 -25.53 -9.82 -4.54
C GLY A 126 -24.48 -10.49 -5.43
N ALA A 127 -23.39 -10.97 -4.83
CA ALA A 127 -22.43 -11.85 -5.51
C ALA A 127 -23.07 -13.20 -5.92
N ALA A 128 -22.53 -13.84 -6.95
CA ALA A 128 -22.88 -15.20 -7.38
C ALA A 128 -22.28 -16.29 -6.49
N LEU A 129 -21.51 -15.91 -5.47
CA LEU A 129 -20.97 -16.83 -4.47
C LEU A 129 -22.10 -17.50 -3.69
N THR A 130 -21.99 -18.80 -3.49
CA THR A 130 -22.95 -19.62 -2.73
C THR A 130 -22.19 -20.45 -1.71
N GLU A 131 -22.89 -20.95 -0.68
CA GLU A 131 -22.25 -21.76 0.37
C GLU A 131 -21.57 -23.00 -0.20
N GLU A 132 -22.17 -23.65 -1.21
CA GLU A 132 -21.63 -24.83 -1.89
C GLU A 132 -20.22 -24.60 -2.46
N HIS A 133 -19.92 -23.37 -2.92
CA HIS A 133 -18.60 -23.04 -3.46
C HIS A 133 -17.50 -23.07 -2.39
N ILE A 134 -17.82 -22.75 -1.14
CA ILE A 134 -16.82 -22.52 -0.09
C ILE A 134 -16.84 -23.54 1.04
N ILE A 135 -17.97 -24.21 1.30
CA ILE A 135 -18.15 -25.06 2.49
C ILE A 135 -17.08 -26.15 2.64
N GLY A 136 -16.66 -26.76 1.52
CA GLY A 136 -15.60 -27.77 1.50
C GLY A 136 -14.21 -27.25 1.85
N ASN A 137 -14.04 -25.94 2.00
CA ASN A 137 -12.77 -25.27 2.27
C ASN A 137 -12.69 -24.63 3.67
N LEU A 138 -13.72 -24.80 4.52
CA LEU A 138 -13.82 -24.14 5.83
C LEU A 138 -13.42 -25.04 7.01
N ASP A 139 -12.59 -26.06 6.77
CA ASP A 139 -12.10 -27.00 7.79
C ASP A 139 -13.23 -27.62 8.66
N GLY A 140 -14.39 -27.88 8.04
CA GLY A 140 -15.58 -28.47 8.68
C GLY A 140 -16.53 -27.48 9.37
N MET A 141 -16.21 -26.18 9.36
CA MET A 141 -17.08 -25.12 9.88
C MET A 141 -18.23 -24.82 8.91
N SER A 142 -19.38 -24.37 9.42
CA SER A 142 -20.38 -23.70 8.60
C SER A 142 -19.91 -22.30 8.19
N VAL A 143 -20.53 -21.72 7.15
CA VAL A 143 -20.24 -20.33 6.74
C VAL A 143 -20.51 -19.36 7.90
N GLN A 144 -21.61 -19.55 8.62
CA GLN A 144 -21.97 -18.70 9.76
C GLN A 144 -20.94 -18.80 10.90
N GLN A 145 -20.50 -20.01 11.25
CA GLN A 145 -19.44 -20.20 12.25
C GLN A 145 -18.15 -19.52 11.82
N ALA A 146 -17.76 -19.64 10.54
CA ALA A 146 -16.55 -19.01 10.03
C ALA A 146 -16.65 -17.46 10.03
N LEU A 147 -17.85 -16.88 9.83
CA LEU A 147 -18.08 -15.44 9.98
C LEU A 147 -17.95 -15.00 11.45
N GLU A 148 -18.62 -15.71 12.37
CA GLU A 148 -18.64 -15.42 13.81
C GLU A 148 -17.25 -15.52 14.43
N GLU A 149 -16.46 -16.51 14.00
CA GLU A 149 -15.08 -16.71 14.45
C GLU A 149 -14.05 -15.84 13.71
N ASN A 150 -14.48 -14.91 12.85
CA ASN A 150 -13.61 -14.01 12.08
C ASN A 150 -12.60 -14.76 11.20
N LYS A 151 -13.04 -15.84 10.56
CA LYS A 151 -12.23 -16.73 9.71
C LYS A 151 -12.35 -16.43 8.23
N LEU A 152 -13.30 -15.60 7.79
CA LEU A 152 -13.50 -15.24 6.39
C LEU A 152 -13.01 -13.82 6.08
N TYR A 153 -12.22 -13.71 5.00
CA TYR A 153 -11.63 -12.46 4.53
C TYR A 153 -11.83 -12.33 3.01
N MET A 154 -11.72 -11.09 2.51
CA MET A 154 -11.96 -10.79 1.11
C MET A 154 -11.00 -9.72 0.57
N LEU A 155 -10.56 -9.91 -0.68
CA LEU A 155 -10.11 -8.82 -1.55
C LEU A 155 -11.25 -8.50 -2.52
N ASP A 156 -11.73 -7.26 -2.51
CA ASP A 156 -12.84 -6.82 -3.35
C ASP A 156 -12.42 -5.66 -4.26
N TYR A 157 -12.28 -5.98 -5.54
CA TYR A 157 -12.00 -5.02 -6.61
C TYR A 157 -13.20 -4.82 -7.54
N HIS A 158 -14.33 -5.47 -7.25
CA HIS A 158 -15.52 -5.38 -8.09
C HIS A 158 -15.99 -3.92 -8.19
N ASP A 159 -16.23 -3.27 -7.06
CA ASP A 159 -16.85 -1.93 -7.05
C ASP A 159 -15.92 -0.85 -7.62
N ILE A 160 -14.60 -1.06 -7.57
CA ILE A 160 -13.61 -0.15 -8.15
C ILE A 160 -13.57 -0.28 -9.68
N PHE A 161 -13.67 -1.50 -10.22
CA PHE A 161 -13.55 -1.74 -11.66
C PHE A 161 -14.87 -1.64 -12.40
N MET A 162 -15.99 -2.04 -11.79
CA MET A 162 -17.28 -2.17 -12.46
C MET A 162 -17.72 -0.92 -13.25
N PRO A 163 -17.57 0.33 -12.73
CA PRO A 163 -17.92 1.55 -13.48
C PRO A 163 -17.12 1.77 -14.78
N PHE A 164 -16.03 1.03 -14.97
CA PHE A 164 -15.08 1.21 -16.07
C PHE A 164 -15.02 0.01 -17.01
N LEU A 165 -15.57 -1.15 -16.64
CA LEU A 165 -15.32 -2.41 -17.35
C LEU A 165 -15.75 -2.39 -18.82
N ASP A 166 -16.94 -1.90 -19.16
CA ASP A 166 -17.37 -1.82 -20.57
C ASP A 166 -16.41 -0.98 -21.41
N ARG A 167 -15.99 0.16 -20.86
CA ARG A 167 -15.07 1.08 -21.51
C ARG A 167 -13.67 0.49 -21.64
N ILE A 168 -13.14 -0.15 -20.61
CA ILE A 168 -11.85 -0.86 -20.64
C ILE A 168 -11.90 -2.00 -21.66
N ASN A 169 -12.97 -2.79 -21.65
CA ASN A 169 -13.12 -3.97 -22.52
C ASN A 169 -13.39 -3.59 -23.98
N SER A 170 -13.85 -2.36 -24.25
CA SER A 170 -13.96 -1.79 -25.59
C SER A 170 -12.62 -1.38 -26.20
N LEU A 171 -11.56 -1.25 -25.40
CA LEU A 171 -10.21 -0.94 -25.89
C LEU A 171 -9.61 -2.18 -26.56
N ASP A 172 -8.89 -1.94 -27.65
CA ASP A 172 -8.18 -3.01 -28.36
C ASP A 172 -7.11 -3.64 -27.47
N GLY A 173 -6.93 -4.96 -27.58
CA GLY A 173 -5.97 -5.73 -26.79
C GLY A 173 -6.23 -5.83 -25.27
N ARG A 174 -7.34 -5.27 -24.75
CA ARG A 174 -7.60 -5.20 -23.30
C ARG A 174 -8.87 -5.92 -22.90
N LYS A 175 -8.81 -6.74 -21.85
CA LYS A 175 -9.96 -7.40 -21.23
C LYS A 175 -9.76 -7.50 -19.72
N ALA A 176 -10.79 -7.14 -18.97
CA ALA A 176 -10.82 -7.08 -17.52
C ALA A 176 -12.14 -7.62 -16.98
N TYR A 177 -12.09 -8.05 -15.73
CA TYR A 177 -13.24 -8.40 -14.90
C TYR A 177 -13.18 -7.56 -13.62
N GLY A 178 -14.33 -7.34 -13.01
CA GLY A 178 -14.38 -6.95 -11.60
C GLY A 178 -14.21 -8.20 -10.76
N THR A 179 -13.20 -8.22 -9.89
CA THR A 179 -12.85 -9.45 -9.14
C THR A 179 -13.20 -9.36 -7.67
N ARG A 180 -13.71 -10.46 -7.10
CA ARG A 180 -13.73 -10.70 -5.64
C ARG A 180 -13.03 -11.99 -5.30
N THR A 181 -12.19 -11.99 -4.29
CA THR A 181 -11.47 -13.18 -3.83
C THR A 181 -11.78 -13.42 -2.37
N LEU A 182 -12.27 -14.60 -2.04
CA LEU A 182 -12.50 -15.03 -0.66
C LEU A 182 -11.31 -15.84 -0.15
N PHE A 183 -10.99 -15.61 1.12
CA PHE A 183 -9.96 -16.31 1.85
C PHE A 183 -10.50 -16.87 3.17
N PHE A 184 -10.01 -18.05 3.54
CA PHE A 184 -10.22 -18.65 4.85
C PHE A 184 -8.93 -18.54 5.68
N LEU A 185 -9.05 -18.10 6.92
CA LEU A 185 -7.95 -18.07 7.89
C LEU A 185 -7.84 -19.43 8.58
N THR A 186 -6.80 -20.18 8.24
CA THR A 186 -6.57 -21.52 8.79
C THR A 186 -6.25 -21.48 10.28
N ALA A 187 -6.38 -22.61 10.97
CA ALA A 187 -5.90 -22.76 12.35
C ALA A 187 -4.38 -22.48 12.50
N GLY A 188 -3.61 -22.63 11.41
CA GLY A 188 -2.19 -22.30 11.36
C GLY A 188 -1.88 -20.81 11.21
N GLY A 189 -2.89 -19.94 11.21
CA GLY A 189 -2.71 -18.48 11.12
C GLY A 189 -2.39 -17.94 9.73
N THR A 190 -2.46 -18.79 8.69
CA THR A 190 -2.25 -18.38 7.29
C THR A 190 -3.56 -18.30 6.54
N LEU A 191 -3.61 -17.46 5.51
CA LEU A 191 -4.75 -17.38 4.60
C LEU A 191 -4.68 -18.45 3.51
N LYS A 192 -5.83 -19.03 3.20
CA LYS A 192 -6.04 -19.94 2.07
C LYS A 192 -7.07 -19.30 1.13
N PRO A 193 -6.79 -19.11 -0.17
CA PRO A 193 -7.81 -18.64 -1.11
C PRO A 193 -8.83 -19.77 -1.35
N ILE A 194 -10.12 -19.44 -1.30
CA ILE A 194 -11.20 -20.45 -1.33
C ILE A 194 -12.20 -20.23 -2.46
N ALA A 195 -12.30 -19.02 -3.00
CA ALA A 195 -13.10 -18.73 -4.19
C ALA A 195 -12.65 -17.43 -4.86
N ILE A 196 -12.82 -17.33 -6.18
CA ILE A 196 -12.66 -16.11 -6.96
C ILE A 196 -13.92 -15.92 -7.81
N GLU A 197 -14.56 -14.78 -7.68
CA GLU A 197 -15.65 -14.33 -8.53
C GLU A 197 -15.10 -13.35 -9.58
N LEU A 198 -15.42 -13.60 -10.86
CA LEU A 198 -15.16 -12.70 -11.98
C LEU A 198 -16.50 -12.17 -12.51
N CYS A 199 -16.65 -10.84 -12.55
CA CYS A 199 -17.88 -10.17 -12.97
C CYS A 199 -17.66 -9.27 -14.20
N LEU A 200 -18.67 -9.21 -15.07
CA LEU A 200 -18.80 -8.32 -16.23
C LEU A 200 -20.16 -7.59 -16.22
N PRO A 201 -20.23 -6.35 -16.72
CA PRO A 201 -21.49 -5.72 -17.12
C PRO A 201 -22.01 -6.28 -18.47
N PRO A 202 -23.30 -6.08 -18.83
CA PRO A 202 -24.39 -5.64 -17.96
C PRO A 202 -24.86 -6.77 -17.04
N MET A 203 -25.14 -6.46 -15.78
CA MET A 203 -25.63 -7.43 -14.79
C MET A 203 -27.16 -7.50 -14.86
N THR A 204 -27.71 -7.98 -15.99
CA THR A 204 -29.14 -8.28 -16.12
C THR A 204 -29.40 -9.72 -15.67
N ASP A 205 -30.54 -10.00 -15.02
CA ASP A 205 -30.91 -11.33 -14.50
C ASP A 205 -30.85 -12.45 -15.56
N ASP A 206 -31.05 -12.11 -16.83
CA ASP A 206 -31.02 -13.06 -17.95
C ASP A 206 -29.60 -13.43 -18.42
N CYS A 207 -28.56 -12.72 -17.98
CA CYS A 207 -27.18 -12.92 -18.44
C CYS A 207 -26.36 -13.74 -17.43
N LYS A 208 -26.59 -15.05 -17.36
CA LYS A 208 -25.79 -15.99 -16.54
C LYS A 208 -24.28 -15.99 -16.85
N ARG A 209 -23.86 -15.42 -17.99
CA ARG A 209 -22.44 -15.25 -18.36
C ARG A 209 -21.75 -14.08 -17.67
N ALA A 210 -22.50 -13.18 -17.01
CA ALA A 210 -21.98 -11.97 -16.38
C ALA A 210 -21.20 -12.24 -15.08
N LYS A 211 -21.45 -13.36 -14.38
CA LYS A 211 -20.77 -13.71 -13.11
C LYS A 211 -20.28 -15.15 -13.17
N ARG A 212 -19.01 -15.37 -12.86
CA ARG A 212 -18.40 -16.72 -12.80
C ARG A 212 -17.63 -16.89 -11.52
N VAL A 213 -17.89 -17.98 -10.80
CA VAL A 213 -17.14 -18.36 -9.61
C VAL A 213 -16.18 -19.48 -9.94
N PHE A 214 -14.94 -19.36 -9.49
CA PHE A 214 -13.91 -20.37 -9.56
C PHE A 214 -13.51 -20.75 -8.14
N THR A 215 -13.33 -22.04 -7.90
CA THR A 215 -12.89 -22.59 -6.62
C THR A 215 -11.53 -23.28 -6.79
N PRO A 216 -10.79 -23.55 -5.69
CA PRO A 216 -9.57 -24.33 -5.74
C PRO A 216 -9.73 -25.62 -6.57
N PRO A 217 -8.73 -25.99 -7.37
CA PRO A 217 -8.89 -26.96 -8.44
C PRO A 217 -8.99 -28.40 -7.94
N ALA A 218 -9.76 -29.23 -8.66
CA ALA A 218 -9.90 -30.67 -8.42
C ALA A 218 -9.23 -31.52 -9.52
N ASP A 219 -8.93 -30.92 -10.68
CA ASP A 219 -8.40 -31.58 -11.86
C ASP A 219 -7.47 -30.66 -12.69
N ALA A 220 -6.90 -31.21 -13.75
CA ALA A 220 -5.97 -30.50 -14.63
C ALA A 220 -6.58 -29.39 -15.48
N THR A 221 -7.91 -29.32 -15.65
CA THR A 221 -8.55 -28.19 -16.37
C THR A 221 -8.84 -27.06 -15.39
N SER A 222 -9.41 -27.39 -14.25
CA SER A 222 -9.73 -26.45 -13.17
C SER A 222 -8.48 -25.77 -12.61
N ILE A 223 -7.31 -26.42 -12.59
CA ILE A 223 -6.06 -25.77 -12.16
C ILE A 223 -5.70 -24.57 -13.04
N TRP A 224 -5.80 -24.67 -14.36
CA TRP A 224 -5.45 -23.56 -15.25
C TRP A 224 -6.52 -22.47 -15.25
N LEU A 225 -7.80 -22.83 -15.14
CA LEU A 225 -8.87 -21.86 -14.94
C LEU A 225 -8.69 -21.07 -13.64
N TRP A 226 -8.27 -21.74 -12.56
CA TRP A 226 -7.94 -21.11 -11.29
C TRP A 226 -6.75 -20.16 -11.40
N GLN A 227 -5.67 -20.57 -12.09
CA GLN A 227 -4.52 -19.70 -12.33
C GLN A 227 -4.88 -18.46 -13.16
N LEU A 228 -5.75 -18.60 -14.18
CA LEU A 228 -6.26 -17.46 -14.95
C LEU A 228 -7.13 -16.53 -14.09
N ALA A 229 -7.98 -17.09 -13.22
CA ALA A 229 -8.76 -16.29 -12.27
C ALA A 229 -7.85 -15.49 -11.33
N LYS A 230 -6.81 -16.11 -10.77
CA LYS A 230 -5.77 -15.41 -9.98
C LYS A 230 -5.05 -14.33 -10.77
N ALA A 231 -4.73 -14.58 -12.05
CA ALA A 231 -4.10 -13.58 -12.91
C ALA A 231 -4.98 -12.33 -13.09
N HIS A 232 -6.30 -12.49 -13.24
CA HIS A 232 -7.23 -11.36 -13.27
C HIS A 232 -7.27 -10.59 -11.93
N VAL A 233 -7.26 -11.30 -10.80
CA VAL A 233 -7.18 -10.67 -9.48
C VAL A 233 -5.88 -9.89 -9.33
N CYS A 234 -4.74 -10.46 -9.70
CA CYS A 234 -3.43 -9.78 -9.68
C CYS A 234 -3.41 -8.55 -10.60
N SER A 235 -4.08 -8.61 -11.76
CA SER A 235 -4.20 -7.48 -12.68
C SER A 235 -5.03 -6.33 -12.06
N ASN A 236 -6.16 -6.65 -11.42
CA ASN A 236 -6.94 -5.68 -10.66
C ASN A 236 -6.14 -5.11 -9.48
N ASP A 237 -5.49 -5.97 -8.70
CA ASP A 237 -4.64 -5.60 -7.55
C ASP A 237 -3.52 -4.64 -7.96
N ALA A 238 -2.81 -4.93 -9.06
CA ALA A 238 -1.75 -4.07 -9.57
C ALA A 238 -2.29 -2.68 -9.99
N GLY A 239 -3.47 -2.63 -10.60
CA GLY A 239 -4.15 -1.38 -10.94
C GLY A 239 -4.53 -0.56 -9.70
N VAL A 240 -5.18 -1.18 -8.71
CA VAL A 240 -5.54 -0.50 -7.46
C VAL A 240 -4.31 -0.07 -6.69
N HIS A 241 -3.30 -0.93 -6.60
CA HIS A 241 -2.03 -0.61 -5.96
C HIS A 241 -1.42 0.66 -6.57
N GLN A 242 -1.19 0.69 -7.88
CA GLN A 242 -0.47 1.79 -8.52
C GLN A 242 -1.29 3.08 -8.57
N LEU A 243 -2.57 3.00 -8.93
CA LEU A 243 -3.40 4.18 -9.18
C LEU A 243 -3.99 4.79 -7.90
N ILE A 244 -4.25 3.95 -6.90
CA ILE A 244 -5.00 4.34 -5.70
C ILE A 244 -4.08 4.32 -4.49
N ASN A 245 -3.58 3.16 -4.08
CA ASN A 245 -2.82 3.05 -2.83
C ASN A 245 -1.44 3.72 -2.90
N HIS A 246 -0.83 3.74 -4.08
CA HIS A 246 0.46 4.37 -4.33
C HIS A 246 0.28 5.82 -4.80
N TRP A 247 -0.19 6.04 -6.03
CA TRP A 247 -0.31 7.39 -6.61
C TRP A 247 -1.27 8.28 -5.81
N LEU A 248 -2.55 7.93 -5.73
CA LEU A 248 -3.54 8.82 -5.10
C LEU A 248 -3.24 9.07 -3.63
N ARG A 249 -3.17 8.01 -2.83
CA ARG A 249 -3.15 8.10 -1.37
C ARG A 249 -1.82 8.59 -0.80
N THR A 250 -0.72 8.47 -1.55
CA THR A 250 0.59 8.95 -1.09
C THR A 250 1.12 10.14 -1.90
N HIS A 251 1.16 10.08 -3.22
CA HIS A 251 1.69 11.18 -4.03
C HIS A 251 0.71 12.35 -4.12
N ALA A 252 -0.49 12.10 -4.64
CA ALA A 252 -1.43 13.15 -5.01
C ALA A 252 -2.05 13.84 -3.79
N CYS A 253 -2.52 13.07 -2.80
CA CYS A 253 -3.16 13.63 -1.61
C CYS A 253 -2.19 14.36 -0.66
N MET A 254 -0.88 14.12 -0.75
CA MET A 254 0.10 14.83 0.08
C MET A 254 0.54 16.16 -0.52
N GLU A 255 0.55 16.29 -1.86
CA GLU A 255 1.04 17.48 -2.56
C GLU A 255 0.36 18.79 -2.11
N PRO A 256 -0.97 18.86 -1.86
CA PRO A 256 -1.62 20.06 -1.35
C PRO A 256 -1.12 20.53 0.03
N PHE A 257 -0.91 19.60 0.97
CA PHE A 257 -0.36 19.93 2.29
C PHE A 257 1.05 20.52 2.20
N ILE A 258 1.85 20.03 1.25
CA ILE A 258 3.21 20.52 1.01
C ILE A 258 3.19 21.94 0.45
N ILE A 259 2.33 22.19 -0.55
CA ILE A 259 2.20 23.50 -1.18
C ILE A 259 1.73 24.53 -0.14
N ALA A 260 0.67 24.22 0.61
CA ALA A 260 0.14 25.11 1.65
C ALA A 260 1.18 25.37 2.75
N ALA A 261 1.93 24.35 3.19
CA ALA A 261 2.95 24.53 4.21
C ALA A 261 4.03 25.53 3.79
N HIS A 262 4.46 25.49 2.54
CA HIS A 262 5.43 26.44 1.98
C HIS A 262 4.88 27.85 1.75
N ARG A 263 3.55 28.00 1.67
CA ARG A 263 2.88 29.29 1.43
C ARG A 263 2.49 30.01 2.71
N GLN A 264 2.09 29.26 3.73
CA GLN A 264 1.45 29.80 4.93
C GLN A 264 2.33 29.78 6.18
N MET A 265 3.32 28.89 6.26
CA MET A 265 4.20 28.81 7.42
C MET A 265 5.61 29.34 7.11
N SER A 266 6.14 30.12 8.05
CA SER A 266 7.53 30.57 8.03
C SER A 266 8.49 29.37 8.07
N ALA A 267 9.68 29.53 7.46
CA ALA A 267 10.76 28.55 7.60
C ALA A 267 11.20 28.33 9.07
N MET A 268 10.84 29.27 9.96
CA MET A 268 11.08 29.19 11.40
C MET A 268 9.96 28.53 12.19
N HIS A 269 8.76 28.38 11.59
CA HIS A 269 7.59 27.81 12.24
C HIS A 269 7.88 26.38 12.72
N PRO A 270 7.54 26.02 13.97
CA PRO A 270 7.89 24.70 14.54
C PRO A 270 7.28 23.56 13.71
N ILE A 271 6.02 23.69 13.29
CA ILE A 271 5.37 22.65 12.48
C ILE A 271 5.97 22.54 11.07
N PHE A 272 6.38 23.66 10.47
CA PHE A 272 7.09 23.61 9.19
C PHE A 272 8.44 22.89 9.32
N LYS A 273 9.19 23.15 10.39
CA LYS A 273 10.45 22.45 10.66
C LYS A 273 10.24 20.95 10.85
N LEU A 274 9.18 20.54 11.53
CA LEU A 274 8.80 19.13 11.69
C LEU A 274 8.48 18.49 10.34
N LEU A 275 7.65 19.13 9.52
CA LEU A 275 7.18 18.55 8.26
C LEU A 275 8.21 18.58 7.13
N LYS A 276 9.08 19.59 7.06
CA LYS A 276 9.99 19.83 5.93
C LYS A 276 10.81 18.61 5.48
N PRO A 277 11.39 17.77 6.37
CA PRO A 277 12.09 16.55 5.95
C PRO A 277 11.19 15.54 5.22
N HIS A 278 9.88 15.57 5.50
CA HIS A 278 8.84 14.70 4.96
C HIS A 278 8.24 15.17 3.64
N MET A 279 8.59 16.38 3.22
CA MET A 279 8.16 16.99 1.95
C MET A 279 9.24 16.87 0.87
N ARG A 280 10.41 16.32 1.22
CA ARG A 280 11.59 16.32 0.36
C ARG A 280 11.29 15.59 -0.95
N TYR A 281 11.54 16.27 -2.06
CA TYR A 281 11.40 15.76 -3.44
C TYR A 281 10.00 15.36 -3.90
N THR A 282 8.97 15.36 -3.04
CA THR A 282 7.61 14.96 -3.42
C THR A 282 7.04 15.80 -4.56
N LEU A 283 7.12 17.13 -4.48
CA LEU A 283 6.67 18.00 -5.58
C LEU A 283 7.41 17.72 -6.90
N LYS A 284 8.71 17.41 -6.80
CA LYS A 284 9.56 17.14 -7.96
C LYS A 284 9.17 15.82 -8.63
N ILE A 285 9.02 14.75 -7.85
CA ILE A 285 8.66 13.44 -8.41
C ILE A 285 7.23 13.46 -8.96
N ASN A 286 6.30 14.16 -8.31
CA ASN A 286 4.93 14.29 -8.82
C ASN A 286 4.89 15.09 -10.13
N ALA A 287 5.66 16.17 -10.25
CA ALA A 287 5.77 16.92 -11.50
C ALA A 287 6.34 16.06 -12.64
N LEU A 288 7.34 15.22 -12.35
CA LEU A 288 7.86 14.26 -13.32
C LEU A 288 6.82 13.21 -13.68
N ALA A 289 6.13 12.63 -12.70
CA ALA A 289 5.07 11.65 -12.93
C ALA A 289 3.98 12.21 -13.86
N ARG A 290 3.53 13.45 -13.61
CA ARG A 290 2.59 14.16 -14.50
C ARG A 290 3.09 14.33 -15.93
N GLN A 291 4.41 14.42 -16.15
CA GLN A 291 4.99 14.64 -17.47
C GLN A 291 5.20 13.35 -18.27
N ILE A 292 5.56 12.25 -17.61
CA ILE A 292 6.07 11.04 -18.30
C ILE A 292 5.44 9.73 -17.86
N LEU A 293 4.76 9.70 -16.70
CA LEU A 293 4.25 8.48 -16.09
C LEU A 293 2.73 8.36 -16.28
N ILE A 294 1.98 9.38 -15.83
CA ILE A 294 0.52 9.40 -15.77
C ILE A 294 -0.14 10.35 -16.79
N ASN A 295 0.64 10.96 -17.67
CA ASN A 295 0.09 11.71 -18.81
C ASN A 295 -0.61 10.77 -19.80
N GLY A 296 -1.42 11.36 -20.68
CA GLY A 296 -2.00 10.65 -21.83
C GLY A 296 -0.91 9.95 -22.65
N ASP A 297 -1.15 8.68 -22.98
CA ASP A 297 -0.20 7.76 -23.63
C ASP A 297 1.12 7.53 -22.85
N GLY A 298 1.15 7.91 -21.57
CA GLY A 298 2.27 7.67 -20.67
C GLY A 298 2.44 6.19 -20.30
N VAL A 299 3.45 5.92 -19.47
CA VAL A 299 3.80 4.55 -19.05
C VAL A 299 2.64 3.85 -18.32
N ILE A 300 1.89 4.56 -17.48
CA ILE A 300 0.79 3.97 -16.71
C ILE A 300 -0.38 3.60 -17.62
N GLU A 301 -0.79 4.48 -18.54
CA GLU A 301 -1.86 4.16 -19.49
C GLU A 301 -1.45 3.01 -20.43
N SER A 302 -0.20 3.01 -20.87
CA SER A 302 0.32 1.96 -21.76
C SER A 302 0.45 0.61 -21.06
N GLY A 303 0.91 0.58 -19.80
CA GLY A 303 1.29 -0.64 -19.10
C GLY A 303 0.21 -1.27 -18.21
N PHE A 304 -0.83 -0.54 -17.81
CA PHE A 304 -1.85 -1.05 -16.88
C PHE A 304 -3.19 -1.24 -17.55
N THR A 305 -3.91 -2.30 -17.17
CA THR A 305 -5.17 -2.74 -17.78
C THR A 305 -6.20 -1.63 -18.06
N PRO A 306 -6.44 -0.66 -17.16
CA PRO A 306 -7.43 0.40 -17.41
C PRO A 306 -7.13 1.32 -18.59
N GLY A 307 -5.89 1.37 -19.09
CA GLY A 307 -5.55 2.19 -20.24
C GLY A 307 -5.75 3.68 -19.97
N ARG A 308 -6.35 4.39 -20.92
CA ARG A 308 -6.69 5.81 -20.81
C ARG A 308 -7.66 6.18 -19.67
N TYR A 309 -8.25 5.19 -18.99
CA TYR A 309 -9.15 5.42 -17.86
C TYR A 309 -8.42 5.37 -16.50
N CYS A 310 -7.09 5.16 -16.47
CA CYS A 310 -6.30 5.07 -15.25
C CYS A 310 -6.49 6.26 -14.29
N MET A 311 -6.38 7.50 -14.79
CA MET A 311 -6.54 8.69 -13.94
C MET A 311 -8.00 8.97 -13.56
N GLU A 312 -8.95 8.60 -14.41
CA GLU A 312 -10.38 8.67 -14.09
C GLU A 312 -10.74 7.72 -12.93
N MET A 313 -10.19 6.50 -12.93
CA MET A 313 -10.33 5.55 -11.81
C MET A 313 -9.72 6.09 -10.52
N SER A 314 -8.56 6.77 -10.60
CA SER A 314 -7.93 7.42 -9.45
C SER A 314 -8.80 8.54 -8.88
N SER A 315 -9.40 9.36 -9.75
CA SER A 315 -10.37 10.40 -9.35
C SER A 315 -11.65 9.82 -8.74
N PHE A 316 -12.19 8.75 -9.32
CA PHE A 316 -13.34 8.03 -8.74
C PHE A 316 -13.03 7.48 -7.35
N ALA A 317 -11.82 6.91 -7.16
CA ALA A 317 -11.37 6.43 -5.86
C ALA A 317 -11.16 7.56 -4.85
N TYR A 318 -10.67 8.73 -5.29
CA TYR A 318 -10.59 9.92 -4.44
C TYR A 318 -11.98 10.28 -3.92
N ASP A 319 -12.97 10.32 -4.80
CA ASP A 319 -14.32 10.69 -4.41
C ASP A 319 -14.95 9.69 -3.42
N ASN A 320 -14.86 8.39 -3.72
CA ASN A 320 -15.63 7.37 -3.03
C ASN A 320 -14.91 6.71 -1.84
N LEU A 321 -13.57 6.71 -1.83
CA LEU A 321 -12.78 5.90 -0.89
C LEU A 321 -11.84 6.71 0.01
N TRP A 322 -11.37 7.87 -0.44
CA TRP A 322 -10.36 8.63 0.30
C TRP A 322 -10.99 9.55 1.36
N ARG A 323 -10.46 9.43 2.58
CA ARG A 323 -10.77 10.30 3.71
C ARG A 323 -9.55 10.41 4.62
N LEU A 324 -9.17 11.63 5.00
CA LEU A 324 -7.96 11.83 5.82
C LEU A 324 -8.04 11.10 7.17
N ASP A 325 -9.19 11.12 7.83
CA ASP A 325 -9.41 10.48 9.13
C ASP A 325 -9.24 8.95 9.11
N GLN A 326 -9.22 8.34 7.93
CA GLN A 326 -9.05 6.90 7.73
C GLN A 326 -7.68 6.52 7.16
N GLU A 327 -6.79 7.48 6.86
CA GLU A 327 -5.44 7.18 6.36
C GLU A 327 -4.47 6.72 7.45
N GLY A 328 -4.80 7.01 8.71
CA GLY A 328 -4.05 6.52 9.86
C GLY A 328 -4.15 4.99 10.00
N LEU A 329 -3.01 4.33 10.26
CA LEU A 329 -2.96 2.85 10.23
C LEU A 329 -3.93 2.17 11.22
N PRO A 330 -4.08 2.63 12.48
CA PRO A 330 -5.10 2.12 13.39
C PRO A 330 -6.53 2.20 12.82
N ALA A 331 -6.91 3.38 12.31
CA ALA A 331 -8.24 3.63 11.76
C ALA A 331 -8.50 2.77 10.52
N ASP A 332 -7.51 2.65 9.62
CA ASP A 332 -7.60 1.79 8.45
C ASP A 332 -7.80 0.30 8.83
N LEU A 333 -7.03 -0.21 9.79
CA LEU A 333 -7.14 -1.59 10.25
C LEU A 333 -8.51 -1.89 10.87
N ILE A 334 -9.05 -0.98 11.69
CA ILE A 334 -10.40 -1.12 12.25
C ILE A 334 -11.44 -1.08 11.14
N ARG A 335 -11.34 -0.10 10.22
CA ARG A 335 -12.28 0.08 9.11
C ARG A 335 -12.37 -1.17 8.22
N ARG A 336 -11.24 -1.79 7.92
CA ARG A 336 -11.18 -3.05 7.14
C ARG A 336 -11.59 -4.28 7.95
N GLY A 337 -11.89 -4.12 9.24
CA GLY A 337 -12.19 -5.21 10.15
C GLY A 337 -10.99 -6.13 10.42
N MET A 338 -9.76 -5.62 10.27
CA MET A 338 -8.52 -6.35 10.53
C MET A 338 -8.04 -6.21 11.98
N ALA A 339 -8.61 -5.26 12.72
CA ALA A 339 -8.35 -5.05 14.14
C ALA A 339 -9.64 -4.62 14.86
N VAL A 340 -9.65 -4.82 16.18
CA VAL A 340 -10.66 -4.27 17.09
C VAL A 340 -9.96 -3.53 18.22
N GLU A 341 -10.65 -2.57 18.83
CA GLU A 341 -10.19 -1.92 20.04
C GLU A 341 -10.17 -2.91 21.22
N ASP A 342 -9.18 -2.77 22.09
CA ASP A 342 -8.88 -3.61 23.23
C ASP A 342 -8.46 -2.72 24.41
N ALA A 343 -9.42 -2.36 25.25
CA ALA A 343 -9.20 -1.54 26.44
C ALA A 343 -8.29 -2.22 27.51
N SER A 344 -7.94 -3.50 27.34
CA SER A 344 -7.00 -4.20 28.23
C SER A 344 -5.52 -3.93 27.89
N GLN A 345 -5.23 -3.31 26.74
CA GLN A 345 -3.88 -2.99 26.31
C GLN A 345 -3.59 -1.48 26.53
N PRO A 346 -2.90 -1.09 27.61
CA PRO A 346 -2.69 0.31 28.00
C PRO A 346 -1.79 1.13 27.04
N HIS A 347 -1.37 0.56 25.91
CA HIS A 347 -0.45 1.18 24.93
C HIS A 347 -0.83 0.96 23.47
N GLY A 348 -2.07 0.60 23.16
CA GLY A 348 -2.43 0.51 21.76
C GLY A 348 -2.11 -0.81 21.07
N LEU A 349 -1.26 -1.67 21.66
CA LEU A 349 -0.78 -2.93 21.10
C LEU A 349 -0.24 -3.83 22.23
N ARG A 350 -0.53 -5.14 22.21
CA ARG A 350 0.26 -6.12 22.98
C ARG A 350 1.61 -6.33 22.29
N LEU A 351 2.62 -5.55 22.68
CA LEU A 351 4.00 -5.94 22.41
C LEU A 351 4.34 -7.06 23.39
N LEU A 352 4.75 -8.22 22.87
CA LEU A 352 5.22 -9.39 23.62
C LEU A 352 6.60 -9.13 24.29
N ILE A 353 6.77 -7.94 24.89
CA ILE A 353 7.92 -7.61 25.73
C ILE A 353 7.38 -6.99 27.01
N GLU A 354 7.40 -7.77 28.08
CA GLU A 354 6.97 -7.37 29.44
C GLU A 354 7.97 -6.40 30.12
N ASP A 355 9.19 -6.28 29.58
CA ASP A 355 10.26 -5.44 30.14
C ASP A 355 10.45 -4.14 29.32
N TYR A 356 9.72 -3.09 29.70
CA TYR A 356 9.85 -1.74 29.13
C TYR A 356 10.45 -0.76 30.17
N PRO A 357 11.78 -0.53 30.18
CA PRO A 357 12.45 0.23 31.26
C PRO A 357 12.37 1.77 31.15
N TYR A 358 11.69 2.34 30.15
CA TYR A 358 11.70 3.80 29.90
C TYR A 358 10.32 4.45 29.77
N ALA A 359 9.26 3.81 30.28
CA ALA A 359 8.00 4.51 30.52
C ALA A 359 8.22 5.51 31.67
N THR A 360 8.48 6.77 31.31
CA THR A 360 8.67 7.98 32.14
C THR A 360 9.95 8.04 33.00
N PRO A 361 10.87 9.01 32.76
CA PRO A 361 11.79 9.46 33.78
C PRO A 361 11.04 10.39 34.75
N GLY A 362 10.86 9.97 36.01
CA GLY A 362 10.50 10.88 37.10
C GLY A 362 9.24 10.58 37.92
N ARG A 363 8.52 9.47 37.71
CA ARG A 363 7.46 9.03 38.65
C ARG A 363 7.89 7.76 39.40
N PRO A 364 7.66 7.67 40.72
CA PRO A 364 7.90 6.44 41.47
C PRO A 364 7.02 5.31 40.93
N PRO A 365 7.45 4.04 41.04
CA PRO A 365 6.70 2.89 40.53
C PRO A 365 5.29 2.87 41.16
N ARG A 366 4.26 3.06 40.33
CA ARG A 366 2.87 2.87 40.76
C ARG A 366 2.65 1.36 40.98
N ARG A 367 1.97 1.02 42.07
CA ARG A 367 1.55 -0.36 42.37
C ARG A 367 0.78 -0.95 41.17
N PRO A 368 0.90 -2.26 40.90
CA PRO A 368 0.04 -2.91 39.92
C PRO A 368 -1.42 -2.71 40.39
N HIS A 369 -2.34 -2.43 39.47
CA HIS A 369 -3.78 -2.20 39.69
C HIS A 369 -4.26 -0.76 39.92
N GLN A 370 -3.86 0.19 39.07
CA GLN A 370 -4.72 1.36 38.82
C GLN A 370 -4.82 1.64 37.32
N LYS A 371 -5.95 1.27 36.72
CA LYS A 371 -6.31 1.58 35.33
C LYS A 371 -6.42 3.10 35.19
N ASP A 372 -5.64 3.68 34.29
CA ASP A 372 -5.82 5.07 33.87
C ASP A 372 -6.87 5.07 32.75
N ALA A 373 -7.97 5.80 32.94
CA ALA A 373 -9.17 5.74 32.08
C ALA A 373 -9.15 6.77 30.93
N SER A 374 -8.00 7.40 30.65
CA SER A 374 -7.91 8.54 29.71
C SER A 374 -6.97 8.33 28.51
N GLN A 375 -6.85 7.12 27.94
CA GLN A 375 -6.06 6.90 26.69
C GLN A 375 -6.76 5.98 25.66
N PRO A 376 -6.95 6.41 24.41
CA PRO A 376 -7.43 5.58 23.28
C PRO A 376 -6.25 5.01 22.46
N HIS A 377 -6.16 3.78 21.95
CA HIS A 377 -6.89 2.52 22.14
C HIS A 377 -5.90 1.39 21.81
N GLY A 378 -5.73 0.43 22.74
CA GLY A 378 -5.26 -0.93 22.47
C GLY A 378 -5.88 -1.52 21.21
N LEU A 379 -5.12 -2.05 20.28
CA LEU A 379 -5.64 -2.77 19.11
C LEU A 379 -5.28 -4.24 19.24
N ARG A 380 -6.27 -5.09 18.98
CA ARG A 380 -6.09 -6.52 18.78
C ARG A 380 -6.31 -6.84 17.31
N LEU A 381 -5.27 -7.34 16.64
CA LEU A 381 -5.38 -7.83 15.27
C LEU A 381 -6.21 -9.11 15.22
N LEU A 382 -7.05 -9.26 14.20
CA LEU A 382 -7.80 -10.50 13.95
C LEU A 382 -6.96 -11.54 13.19
N ILE A 383 -5.91 -11.09 12.50
CA ILE A 383 -4.81 -11.93 12.00
C ILE A 383 -3.56 -11.52 12.77
N GLU A 384 -3.16 -12.32 13.76
CA GLU A 384 -2.04 -11.99 14.66
C GLU A 384 -0.71 -11.86 13.92
N ASP A 385 -0.51 -12.68 12.88
CA ASP A 385 0.68 -12.66 12.03
C ASP A 385 0.39 -11.94 10.70
N TYR A 386 0.00 -10.67 10.77
CA TYR A 386 -0.16 -9.80 9.60
C TYR A 386 1.05 -8.86 9.49
N PRO A 387 2.08 -9.15 8.66
CA PRO A 387 3.37 -8.46 8.71
C PRO A 387 3.30 -6.95 8.53
N TYR A 388 2.58 -6.48 7.52
CA TYR A 388 2.38 -5.05 7.30
C TYR A 388 1.77 -4.36 8.53
N ALA A 389 0.71 -4.92 9.10
CA ALA A 389 0.05 -4.33 10.25
C ALA A 389 0.95 -4.35 11.49
N THR A 390 1.54 -5.49 11.82
CA THR A 390 2.33 -5.63 13.05
C THR A 390 3.58 -4.75 13.06
N ASP A 391 4.22 -4.57 11.90
CA ASP A 391 5.46 -3.80 11.81
C ASP A 391 5.15 -2.31 11.57
N GLY A 392 4.11 -2.02 10.77
CA GLY A 392 3.60 -0.67 10.58
C GLY A 392 3.09 -0.03 11.87
N LEU A 393 2.44 -0.80 12.74
CA LEU A 393 1.94 -0.31 14.02
C LEU A 393 3.05 0.08 15.00
N LEU A 394 4.23 -0.57 14.92
CA LEU A 394 5.41 -0.16 15.69
C LEU A 394 5.89 1.23 15.25
N LEU A 395 6.02 1.44 13.94
CA LEU A 395 6.45 2.72 13.39
C LEU A 395 5.42 3.82 13.61
N TRP A 396 4.13 3.51 13.42
CA TRP A 396 3.03 4.42 13.71
C TRP A 396 3.09 4.91 15.15
N SER A 397 3.23 3.97 16.10
CA SER A 397 3.30 4.29 17.53
C SER A 397 4.50 5.18 17.88
N ALA A 398 5.66 4.94 17.25
CA ALA A 398 6.85 5.79 17.44
C ALA A 398 6.66 7.21 16.88
N ILE A 399 6.03 7.34 15.71
CA ILE A 399 5.71 8.63 15.08
C ILE A 399 4.65 9.38 15.91
N ALA A 400 3.61 8.70 16.38
CA ALA A 400 2.57 9.31 17.20
C ALA A 400 3.16 9.94 18.48
N ARG A 401 3.94 9.17 19.24
CA ARG A 401 4.64 9.67 20.43
C ARG A 401 5.61 10.83 20.13
N TRP A 402 6.23 10.80 18.94
CA TRP A 402 7.08 11.89 18.50
C TRP A 402 6.28 13.18 18.27
N CYS A 403 5.22 13.09 17.47
CA CYS A 403 4.35 14.22 17.13
C CYS A 403 3.71 14.80 18.39
N GLU A 404 3.18 13.96 19.28
CA GLU A 404 2.63 14.39 20.57
C GLU A 404 3.65 15.16 21.41
N ALA A 405 4.85 14.61 21.59
CA ALA A 405 5.88 15.26 22.39
C ALA A 405 6.41 16.55 21.74
N TYR A 406 6.51 16.58 20.41
CA TYR A 406 6.93 17.77 19.68
C TYR A 406 5.88 18.87 19.77
N VAL A 407 4.61 18.56 19.53
CA VAL A 407 3.50 19.52 19.65
C VAL A 407 3.42 20.06 21.08
N ALA A 408 3.46 19.21 22.10
CA ALA A 408 3.41 19.63 23.50
C ALA A 408 4.58 20.57 23.90
N ALA A 409 5.71 20.51 23.20
CA ALA A 409 6.85 21.39 23.46
C ALA A 409 6.66 22.81 22.92
N TYR A 410 5.79 23.02 21.93
CA TYR A 410 5.55 24.33 21.30
C TYR A 410 4.13 24.88 21.55
N TYR A 411 3.16 24.02 21.79
CA TYR A 411 1.75 24.35 22.02
C TYR A 411 1.32 23.86 23.41
N PRO A 412 1.45 24.69 24.46
CA PRO A 412 1.17 24.29 25.84
C PRO A 412 -0.34 24.18 26.17
N SER A 413 -1.21 24.71 25.31
CA SER A 413 -2.66 24.63 25.45
C SER A 413 -3.36 24.59 24.10
N ASP A 414 -4.65 24.25 24.09
CA ASP A 414 -5.47 24.23 22.89
C ASP A 414 -5.67 25.65 22.31
N GLU A 415 -5.72 26.67 23.17
CA GLU A 415 -5.77 28.07 22.75
C GLU A 415 -4.53 28.47 21.95
N ALA A 416 -3.34 27.97 22.33
CA ALA A 416 -2.12 28.24 21.57
C ALA A 416 -2.16 27.69 20.14
N VAL A 417 -2.91 26.59 19.90
CA VAL A 417 -3.14 26.04 18.55
C VAL A 417 -4.14 26.90 17.78
N GLN A 418 -5.20 27.37 18.45
CA GLN A 418 -6.24 28.20 17.85
C GLN A 418 -5.74 29.61 17.49
N ASP A 419 -4.85 30.18 18.30
CA ASP A 419 -4.29 31.52 18.13
C ASP A 419 -3.14 31.57 17.09
N ASP A 420 -2.62 30.42 16.66
CA ASP A 420 -1.55 30.33 15.67
C ASP A 420 -2.08 30.57 14.24
N TYR A 421 -2.00 31.82 13.80
CA TYR A 421 -2.51 32.22 12.50
C TYR A 421 -1.80 31.55 11.30
N GLU A 422 -0.49 31.23 11.40
CA GLU A 422 0.23 30.54 10.31
C GLU A 422 -0.24 29.09 10.19
N LEU A 423 -0.39 28.42 11.34
CA LEU A 423 -0.91 27.06 11.41
C LEU A 423 -2.35 26.96 10.90
N GLN A 424 -3.23 27.84 11.36
CA GLN A 424 -4.63 27.86 10.95
C GLN A 424 -4.78 28.20 9.46
N SER A 425 -3.97 29.13 8.94
CA SER A 425 -3.96 29.47 7.51
C SER A 425 -3.44 28.32 6.65
N TRP A 426 -2.38 27.62 7.10
CA TRP A 426 -1.87 26.43 6.43
C TRP A 426 -2.93 25.35 6.29
N TYR A 427 -3.59 25.01 7.40
CA TYR A 427 -4.59 23.95 7.39
C TYR A 427 -5.83 24.34 6.57
N THR A 428 -6.30 25.57 6.74
CA THR A 428 -7.42 26.11 5.96
C THR A 428 -7.13 26.08 4.47
N GLU A 429 -5.95 26.54 4.02
CA GLU A 429 -5.59 26.49 2.59
C GLU A 429 -5.46 25.05 2.09
N ALA A 430 -4.83 24.15 2.87
CA ALA A 430 -4.68 22.74 2.50
C ALA A 430 -6.04 22.04 2.28
N VAL A 431 -7.06 22.36 3.09
CA VAL A 431 -8.41 21.79 2.97
C VAL A 431 -9.22 22.51 1.90
N GLN A 432 -9.38 23.83 2.01
CA GLN A 432 -10.31 24.62 1.20
C GLN A 432 -9.84 24.83 -0.24
N VAL A 433 -8.52 24.94 -0.45
CA VAL A 433 -7.92 25.15 -1.78
C VAL A 433 -7.22 23.90 -2.28
N GLY A 434 -6.58 23.16 -1.37
CA GLY A 434 -5.83 21.96 -1.70
C GLY A 434 -6.70 20.72 -1.96
N HIS A 435 -7.80 20.57 -1.23
CA HIS A 435 -8.77 19.49 -1.37
C HIS A 435 -10.20 20.04 -1.56
N PRO A 436 -10.43 20.90 -2.57
CA PRO A 436 -11.66 21.69 -2.68
C PRO A 436 -12.90 20.80 -2.86
N ASP A 437 -12.78 19.68 -3.58
CA ASP A 437 -13.91 18.76 -3.84
C ASP A 437 -14.40 18.04 -2.57
N LYS A 438 -13.63 18.12 -1.47
CA LYS A 438 -13.96 17.50 -0.19
C LYS A 438 -13.89 18.46 0.98
N CYS A 439 -13.77 19.77 0.76
CA CYS A 439 -13.50 20.73 1.84
C CYS A 439 -14.63 20.82 2.89
N ASP A 440 -15.87 20.50 2.49
CA ASP A 440 -17.05 20.48 3.37
C ASP A 440 -17.26 19.14 4.10
N ALA A 441 -16.37 18.17 3.90
CA ALA A 441 -16.57 16.85 4.47
C ALA A 441 -16.45 16.88 6.02
N PRO A 442 -17.39 16.27 6.77
CA PRO A 442 -17.49 16.45 8.22
C PRO A 442 -16.37 15.76 9.01
N TRP A 443 -15.54 14.96 8.33
CA TRP A 443 -14.47 14.17 8.94
C TRP A 443 -13.12 14.87 8.97
N TRP A 444 -13.01 16.06 8.38
CA TRP A 444 -11.81 16.88 8.57
C TRP A 444 -11.61 17.19 10.05
N PRO A 445 -10.40 16.98 10.61
CA PRO A 445 -10.07 17.47 11.94
C PRO A 445 -10.37 18.97 12.06
N ARG A 446 -10.85 19.43 13.21
CA ARG A 446 -11.10 20.87 13.41
C ARG A 446 -9.81 21.68 13.61
N LEU A 447 -8.72 21.00 13.96
CA LEU A 447 -7.44 21.59 14.32
C LEU A 447 -7.55 22.65 15.43
N THR A 448 -8.33 22.32 16.46
CA THR A 448 -8.62 23.21 17.59
C THR A 448 -7.85 22.83 18.86
N THR A 449 -7.29 21.63 18.90
CA THR A 449 -6.57 21.12 20.07
C THR A 449 -5.16 20.67 19.72
N ALA A 450 -4.28 20.61 20.72
CA ALA A 450 -2.95 20.03 20.56
C ALA A 450 -3.03 18.54 20.13
N GLY A 451 -4.07 17.83 20.56
CA GLY A 451 -4.36 16.45 20.14
C GLY A 451 -4.71 16.35 18.66
N ASP A 452 -5.56 17.26 18.15
CA ASP A 452 -5.90 17.32 16.72
C ASP A 452 -4.65 17.50 15.87
N LEU A 453 -3.78 18.45 16.28
CA LEU A 453 -2.54 18.75 15.57
C LEU A 453 -1.59 17.55 15.59
N ALA A 454 -1.38 16.92 16.75
CA ALA A 454 -0.51 15.74 16.86
C ALA A 454 -1.03 14.57 15.99
N SER A 455 -2.34 14.34 15.98
CA SER A 455 -2.98 13.30 15.15
C SER A 455 -2.86 13.58 13.65
N LEU A 456 -3.09 14.83 13.23
CA LEU A 456 -2.91 15.27 11.84
C LEU A 456 -1.46 15.05 11.39
N LEU A 457 -0.49 15.51 12.19
CA LEU A 457 0.94 15.36 11.87
C LEU A 457 1.35 13.88 11.79
N THR A 458 0.83 13.04 12.70
CA THR A 458 1.09 11.59 12.67
C THR A 458 0.60 10.95 11.38
N THR A 459 -0.53 11.43 10.86
CA THR A 459 -1.11 10.95 9.59
C THR A 459 -0.33 11.44 8.38
N LEU A 460 0.17 12.68 8.39
CA LEU A 460 0.93 13.29 7.29
C LEU A 460 2.38 12.83 7.20
N VAL A 461 2.99 12.45 8.33
CA VAL A 461 4.37 11.94 8.36
C VAL A 461 4.38 10.51 7.80
N PRO A 462 5.16 10.23 6.72
CA PRO A 462 5.27 8.87 6.20
C PRO A 462 5.75 7.91 7.29
N ARG A 463 5.07 6.77 7.39
CA ARG A 463 5.46 5.65 8.27
C ARG A 463 6.91 5.33 7.95
N GLY A 464 7.86 5.51 8.87
CA GLY A 464 9.32 5.32 8.65
C GLY A 464 10.18 6.58 8.77
N ALA A 465 9.60 7.77 8.74
CA ALA A 465 10.36 9.00 8.60
C ALA A 465 11.07 9.53 9.86
N ALA A 466 10.92 8.81 10.97
CA ALA A 466 11.40 9.16 12.30
C ALA A 466 12.94 9.02 12.48
N GLN A 467 13.68 8.62 11.44
CA GLN A 467 15.09 8.23 11.56
C GLN A 467 16.10 9.37 11.40
N ARG A 468 15.71 10.53 10.85
CA ARG A 468 16.59 11.71 10.70
C ARG A 468 15.93 12.95 11.29
N GLY A 469 16.36 13.26 12.51
CA GLY A 469 15.83 14.33 13.35
C GLY A 469 15.97 15.73 12.75
N VAL A 470 15.03 16.57 13.16
CA VAL A 470 15.04 18.02 12.95
C VAL A 470 15.96 18.65 13.99
N ASP A 471 17.20 18.95 13.58
CA ASP A 471 18.11 19.76 14.40
C ASP A 471 17.65 21.22 14.31
N GLY A 472 17.19 21.81 15.43
CA GLY A 472 16.95 23.25 15.44
C GLY A 472 16.15 23.88 16.58
N GLY A 473 16.00 23.24 17.74
CA GLY A 473 15.36 23.88 18.90
C GLY A 473 15.56 23.14 20.23
N PRO A 474 15.43 23.84 21.39
CA PRO A 474 15.73 23.29 22.73
C PRO A 474 14.91 22.03 23.11
N GLY A 475 13.74 21.81 22.52
CA GLY A 475 12.92 20.60 22.70
C GLY A 475 13.04 19.54 21.58
N GLY A 476 13.60 19.91 20.42
CA GLY A 476 13.61 19.06 19.22
C GLY A 476 14.65 17.94 19.26
N ALA A 477 15.86 18.23 19.76
CA ALA A 477 16.98 17.27 19.74
C ALA A 477 16.73 16.06 20.66
N GLY A 478 16.19 16.29 21.87
CA GLY A 478 15.84 15.23 22.81
C GLY A 478 14.70 14.33 22.31
N CYS A 479 13.67 14.92 21.69
CA CYS A 479 12.58 14.16 21.08
C CYS A 479 13.08 13.32 19.89
N CYS A 480 13.95 13.87 19.03
CA CYS A 480 14.51 13.16 17.89
C CYS A 480 15.37 11.96 18.32
N ALA A 481 16.20 12.09 19.36
CA ALA A 481 17.04 11.00 19.85
C ALA A 481 16.22 9.81 20.38
N ARG A 482 15.15 10.10 21.14
CA ARG A 482 14.23 9.08 21.67
C ARG A 482 13.53 8.32 20.54
N VAL A 483 13.06 9.06 19.55
CA VAL A 483 12.31 8.51 18.42
C VAL A 483 13.21 7.67 17.52
N ALA A 484 14.44 8.11 17.26
CA ALA A 484 15.42 7.29 16.55
C ALA A 484 15.73 5.97 17.28
N ALA A 485 15.72 5.95 18.62
CA ALA A 485 15.87 4.72 19.39
C ALA A 485 14.65 3.79 19.27
N GLU A 486 13.43 4.34 19.27
CA GLU A 486 12.21 3.56 19.06
C GLU A 486 12.14 2.97 17.65
N VAL A 487 12.56 3.71 16.63
CA VAL A 487 12.65 3.21 15.25
C VAL A 487 13.67 2.07 15.13
N ARG A 488 14.85 2.19 15.76
CA ARG A 488 15.83 1.09 15.82
C ARG A 488 15.24 -0.16 16.49
N ARG A 489 14.51 0.02 17.60
CA ARG A 489 13.84 -1.09 18.28
C ARG A 489 12.74 -1.73 17.42
N ALA A 490 12.03 -0.96 16.60
CA ALA A 490 11.07 -1.49 15.65
C ALA A 490 11.75 -2.38 14.59
N GLU A 491 12.94 -2.00 14.14
CA GLU A 491 13.76 -2.81 13.25
C GLU A 491 14.21 -4.12 13.89
N GLU A 492 14.77 -4.07 15.10
CA GLU A 492 15.16 -5.28 15.87
C GLU A 492 13.96 -6.22 16.10
N MET A 493 12.77 -5.67 16.34
CA MET A 493 11.55 -6.46 16.49
C MET A 493 11.14 -7.12 15.17
N THR A 494 11.26 -6.42 14.06
CA THR A 494 10.99 -6.96 12.71
C THR A 494 11.94 -8.13 12.43
N GLU A 495 13.23 -7.97 12.72
CA GLU A 495 14.23 -9.03 12.58
C GLU A 495 13.92 -10.26 13.44
N ARG A 496 13.56 -10.06 14.72
CA ARG A 496 13.13 -11.15 15.62
C ARG A 496 11.90 -11.88 15.09
N ARG A 497 10.90 -11.16 14.57
CA ARG A 497 9.70 -11.74 13.97
C ARG A 497 10.02 -12.53 12.70
N ASN A 498 10.94 -12.04 11.87
CA ASN A 498 11.39 -12.74 10.67
C ASN A 498 12.19 -14.00 10.98
N ALA A 499 12.87 -14.06 12.14
CA ALA A 499 13.58 -15.23 12.63
C ALA A 499 12.69 -16.26 13.34
N ASP A 500 11.45 -15.91 13.69
CA ASP A 500 10.52 -16.80 14.41
C ASP A 500 9.79 -17.75 13.44
N PRO A 501 10.06 -19.07 13.47
CA PRO A 501 9.42 -20.02 12.57
C PRO A 501 7.92 -20.21 12.82
N ALA A 502 7.39 -19.76 13.96
CA ALA A 502 5.95 -19.76 14.21
C ALA A 502 5.21 -18.70 13.37
N ARG A 503 5.90 -17.66 12.89
CA ARG A 503 5.36 -16.54 12.11
C ARG A 503 5.34 -16.85 10.61
N ARG A 504 4.39 -17.69 10.20
CA ARG A 504 4.31 -18.27 8.85
C ARG A 504 4.02 -17.28 7.72
N ASN A 505 3.48 -16.09 8.00
CA ASN A 505 3.18 -15.10 6.96
C ASN A 505 4.37 -14.18 6.63
N ARG A 506 5.45 -14.23 7.43
CA ARG A 506 6.67 -13.41 7.23
C ARG A 506 7.47 -13.83 6.01
N CYS A 507 7.48 -15.13 5.72
CA CYS A 507 8.27 -15.75 4.66
C CYS A 507 7.39 -16.71 3.88
N GLY A 508 7.28 -16.54 2.56
CA GLY A 508 6.69 -17.57 1.69
C GLY A 508 7.65 -18.74 1.48
N ALA A 509 7.14 -19.87 1.00
CA ALA A 509 7.99 -20.99 0.58
C ALA A 509 8.90 -20.54 -0.58
N GLY A 510 10.22 -20.48 -0.33
CA GLY A 510 11.18 -19.97 -1.32
C GLY A 510 11.17 -18.45 -1.53
N VAL A 511 10.49 -17.69 -0.66
CA VAL A 511 10.42 -16.22 -0.71
C VAL A 511 11.20 -15.63 0.46
N LEU A 512 11.79 -14.45 0.25
CA LEU A 512 12.53 -13.73 1.29
C LEU A 512 11.60 -13.21 2.41
N PRO A 513 12.13 -12.97 3.63
CA PRO A 513 11.36 -12.38 4.71
C PRO A 513 10.80 -10.99 4.38
N TYR A 514 9.70 -10.63 5.04
CA TYR A 514 9.10 -9.31 4.93
C TYR A 514 9.99 -8.24 5.57
N GLU A 515 10.56 -7.36 4.76
CA GLU A 515 11.39 -6.24 5.23
C GLU A 515 10.91 -4.86 4.73
N LEU A 516 9.75 -4.76 4.07
CA LEU A 516 9.27 -3.50 3.50
C LEU A 516 9.02 -2.40 4.55
N MET A 517 8.83 -2.78 5.82
CA MET A 517 8.70 -1.85 6.96
C MET A 517 9.97 -1.77 7.81
N ALA A 518 11.06 -2.42 7.43
CA ALA A 518 12.35 -2.24 8.09
C ALA A 518 12.84 -0.81 7.81
N PRO A 519 13.04 0.03 8.85
CA PRO A 519 13.30 1.46 8.67
C PRO A 519 14.58 1.77 7.88
N SER A 520 15.66 1.02 8.12
CA SER A 520 16.96 1.28 7.50
C SER A 520 17.19 0.47 6.23
N SER A 521 17.99 1.02 5.32
CA SER A 521 18.47 0.34 4.12
C SER A 521 19.79 0.90 3.64
N GLY A 522 20.62 0.02 3.05
CA GLY A 522 21.69 0.44 2.15
C GLY A 522 21.15 1.01 0.83
N PRO A 523 22.01 1.60 0.00
CA PRO A 523 21.61 2.05 -1.34
C PRO A 523 21.33 0.84 -2.26
N GLY A 524 20.26 0.90 -3.06
CA GLY A 524 19.94 -0.13 -4.04
C GLY A 524 18.45 -0.47 -4.11
N ILE A 525 18.14 -1.56 -4.82
CA ILE A 525 16.82 -2.21 -4.76
C ILE A 525 16.98 -3.30 -3.70
N THR A 526 16.50 -3.02 -2.49
CA THR A 526 16.81 -3.83 -1.30
C THR A 526 15.58 -4.47 -0.67
N CYS A 527 14.38 -4.12 -1.13
CA CYS A 527 13.10 -4.53 -0.53
C CYS A 527 12.99 -4.21 0.98
N ARG A 528 13.70 -3.15 1.41
CA ARG A 528 13.70 -2.61 2.76
C ARG A 528 14.01 -1.12 2.74
N GLY A 529 13.85 -0.47 3.89
CA GLY A 529 14.15 0.94 4.07
C GLY A 529 12.92 1.79 3.83
N VAL A 530 12.63 2.63 4.81
CA VAL A 530 11.44 3.47 4.75
C VAL A 530 11.86 4.93 4.70
N PRO A 531 11.75 5.61 3.55
CA PRO A 531 12.26 6.96 3.37
C PRO A 531 11.42 7.98 4.16
N ASN A 532 12.02 9.15 4.42
CA ASN A 532 11.33 10.20 5.15
C ASN A 532 10.13 10.80 4.40
N SER A 533 10.10 10.66 3.07
CA SER A 533 9.21 11.35 2.14
C SER A 533 8.94 10.48 0.92
N VAL A 534 7.91 10.82 0.16
CA VAL A 534 7.63 10.24 -1.16
C VAL A 534 8.67 10.81 -2.13
N THR A 535 9.67 10.01 -2.48
CA THR A 535 10.88 10.47 -3.21
C THR A 535 11.13 9.81 -4.55
N ILE A 536 10.39 8.75 -4.90
CA ILE A 536 10.52 8.00 -6.14
C ILE A 536 9.17 7.49 -6.62
#